data_AF-A0A286GPL5-F1
#
_entry.id   AF-A0A286GPL5-F1
#
_cell.length_a   1.000
_cell.length_b   1.000
_cell.length_c   1.000
_cell.angle_alpha   90.00
_cell.angle_beta   90.00
_cell.angle_gamma   90.00
#
_symmetry.space_group_name_H-M   'P 1'
#
loop_
_entity.id
_entity.type
_entity.pdbx_description
1 polymer ?
#
loop_
_entity_poly.entity_id
_entity_poly.type
_entity_poly.pdbx_seq_one_letter_code
_entity_poly.pdbx_strand_id
1 'polypeptide(L)'
;MADPQRLDLPHDARDPPPRARDSLWILPLAPTVWALHFLASYVTGAVWCAKVAGYGGPLGDARVLVGIYTAVALAIIALVGMAGWRRHSYGDATAPHDFATAADRHRFLGFATVLLAALSFVATLLVALPAVFTGSCR
;
A
#
# COMPACT_ATOMS: atom_id res chain seq x y z
N MET A 1 -31.21 24.99 28.31
CA MET A 1 -31.62 25.10 26.90
C MET A 1 -30.93 24.01 26.12
N ALA A 2 -31.64 22.89 25.91
CA ALA A 2 -31.15 21.77 25.13
C ALA A 2 -31.59 21.99 23.67
N ASP A 3 -30.64 21.82 22.75
CA ASP A 3 -30.82 21.97 21.31
C ASP A 3 -31.71 20.84 20.75
N PRO A 4 -32.90 21.15 20.20
CA PRO A 4 -33.85 20.17 19.69
C PRO A 4 -33.49 19.61 18.31
N GLN A 5 -32.37 19.99 17.68
CA GLN A 5 -31.96 19.46 16.36
C GLN A 5 -31.11 18.17 16.42
N ARG A 6 -30.87 17.60 17.60
CA ARG A 6 -30.03 16.39 17.75
C ARG A 6 -30.76 15.05 17.66
N LEU A 7 -32.08 15.06 17.47
CA LEU A 7 -32.89 13.84 17.28
C LEU A 7 -33.07 13.54 15.78
N ASP A 8 -32.70 12.32 15.39
CA ASP A 8 -33.19 11.62 14.19
C ASP A 8 -32.63 12.02 12.81
N LEU A 9 -31.31 12.10 12.69
CA LEU A 9 -30.70 11.65 11.43
C LEU A 9 -30.63 10.11 11.45
N PRO A 10 -31.27 9.39 10.52
CA PRO A 10 -31.21 7.94 10.44
C PRO A 10 -29.76 7.47 10.52
N HIS A 11 -29.47 6.47 11.37
CA HIS A 11 -28.13 5.88 11.47
C HIS A 11 -27.63 5.34 10.10
N ASP A 12 -28.57 5.07 9.19
CA ASP A 12 -28.39 4.69 7.78
C ASP A 12 -27.65 5.75 6.93
N ALA A 13 -27.70 7.03 7.30
CA ALA A 13 -27.01 8.10 6.57
C ALA A 13 -25.49 8.20 6.84
N ARG A 14 -24.95 7.40 7.78
CA ARG A 14 -23.50 7.37 8.07
C ARG A 14 -22.73 6.43 7.18
N ASP A 15 -23.43 5.60 6.43
CA ASP A 15 -22.80 4.61 5.59
C ASP A 15 -22.51 5.24 4.23
N PRO A 16 -21.24 5.60 3.95
CA PRO A 16 -20.92 6.23 2.69
C PRO A 16 -21.23 5.22 1.55
N PRO A 17 -21.64 5.71 0.37
CA PRO A 17 -21.99 4.86 -0.75
C PRO A 17 -20.84 3.89 -1.04
N PRO A 18 -21.09 2.67 -1.57
CA PRO A 18 -20.09 1.61 -1.69
C PRO A 18 -18.73 2.08 -2.28
N ARG A 19 -18.78 2.97 -3.27
CA ARG A 19 -17.62 3.57 -3.94
C ARG A 19 -16.70 4.38 -3.01
N ALA A 20 -17.25 5.02 -1.99
CA ALA A 20 -16.49 5.77 -0.99
C ALA A 20 -15.81 4.85 0.03
N ARG A 21 -16.42 3.71 0.38
CA ARG A 21 -15.75 2.66 1.20
C ARG A 21 -14.61 2.02 0.44
N ASP A 22 -14.79 1.71 -0.84
CA ASP A 22 -13.74 1.15 -1.71
C ASP A 22 -12.52 2.08 -1.83
N SER A 23 -12.72 3.40 -1.78
CA SER A 23 -11.60 4.36 -1.80
C SER A 23 -10.83 4.45 -0.49
N LEU A 24 -11.39 3.99 0.63
CA LEU A 24 -10.67 3.96 1.90
C LEU A 24 -9.73 2.74 1.97
N TRP A 25 -10.15 1.61 1.41
CA TRP A 25 -9.38 0.36 1.40
C TRP A 25 -8.16 0.38 0.47
N ILE A 26 -8.19 1.17 -0.60
CA ILE A 26 -7.05 1.28 -1.52
C ILE A 26 -5.86 2.03 -0.91
N LEU A 27 -6.11 2.87 0.10
CA LEU A 27 -5.09 3.69 0.77
C LEU A 27 -4.09 2.83 1.56
N PRO A 28 -4.51 1.91 2.46
CA PRO A 28 -3.58 1.02 3.16
C PRO A 28 -3.07 -0.13 2.27
N LEU A 29 -3.66 -0.38 1.10
CA LEU A 29 -3.33 -1.55 0.28
C LEU A 29 -1.85 -1.62 -0.10
N ALA A 30 -1.27 -0.52 -0.60
CA ALA A 30 0.15 -0.48 -0.98
C ALA A 30 1.09 -0.76 0.21
N PRO A 31 0.96 -0.07 1.37
CA PRO A 31 1.80 -0.38 2.53
C PRO A 31 1.54 -1.78 3.11
N THR A 32 0.32 -2.32 3.03
CA THR A 32 0.07 -3.71 3.44
C THR A 32 0.78 -4.71 2.52
N VAL A 33 0.78 -4.49 1.20
CA VAL A 33 1.52 -5.33 0.25
C VAL A 33 3.03 -5.29 0.52
N TRP A 34 3.58 -4.11 0.80
CA TRP A 34 4.96 -3.97 1.21
C TRP A 34 5.26 -4.76 2.50
N ALA A 35 4.41 -4.64 3.52
CA ALA A 35 4.61 -5.35 4.80
C ALA A 35 4.56 -6.88 4.61
N LEU A 36 3.63 -7.38 3.80
CA LEU A 36 3.55 -8.80 3.45
C LEU A 36 4.78 -9.27 2.68
N HIS A 37 5.27 -8.47 1.73
CA HIS A 37 6.50 -8.76 1.00
C HIS A 37 7.71 -8.82 1.96
N PHE A 38 7.85 -7.85 2.86
CA PHE A 38 8.91 -7.83 3.86
C PHE A 38 8.87 -9.08 4.74
N LEU A 39 7.69 -9.44 5.25
CA LEU A 39 7.51 -10.61 6.09
C LEU A 39 7.87 -11.90 5.33
N ALA A 40 7.38 -12.06 4.09
CA ALA A 40 7.67 -13.23 3.27
C ALA A 40 9.16 -13.37 2.97
N SER A 41 9.83 -12.28 2.61
CA SER A 41 11.28 -12.23 2.37
C SER A 41 12.08 -12.57 3.62
N TYR A 42 11.70 -12.00 4.77
CA TYR A 42 12.34 -12.26 6.05
C TYR A 42 12.21 -13.73 6.48
N VAL A 43 10.99 -14.26 6.46
CA VAL A 43 10.72 -15.66 6.85
C VAL A 43 11.45 -16.62 5.93
N THR A 44 11.46 -16.35 4.62
CA THR A 44 12.19 -17.18 3.66
C THR A 44 13.68 -17.22 3.97
N GLY A 45 14.32 -16.06 4.19
CA GLY A 45 15.73 -15.99 4.56
C GLY A 45 16.04 -16.72 5.87
N ALA A 46 15.24 -16.45 6.91
CA ALA A 46 15.41 -17.06 8.23
C ALA A 46 15.27 -18.59 8.19
N VAL A 47 14.21 -19.10 7.55
CA VAL A 47 13.96 -20.55 7.43
C VAL A 47 15.01 -21.21 6.55
N TRP A 48 15.39 -20.59 5.43
CA TRP A 48 16.40 -21.14 4.53
C TRP A 48 17.75 -21.29 5.24
N CYS A 49 18.21 -20.24 5.93
CA CYS A 49 19.48 -20.28 6.64
C CYS A 49 19.46 -21.21 7.86
N ALA A 50 18.33 -21.32 8.57
CA ALA A 50 18.22 -22.17 9.75
C ALA A 50 18.01 -23.66 9.44
N LYS A 51 17.33 -24.00 8.32
CA LYS A 51 16.85 -25.36 8.06
C LYS A 51 17.37 -26.00 6.78
N VAL A 52 17.79 -25.22 5.78
CA VAL A 52 18.15 -25.75 4.45
C VAL A 52 19.65 -25.62 4.19
N ALA A 53 20.18 -24.39 4.21
CA ALA A 53 21.56 -24.12 3.81
C ALA A 53 22.57 -24.22 4.96
N GLY A 54 22.14 -23.99 6.20
CA GLY A 54 23.03 -23.92 7.36
C GLY A 54 23.89 -22.64 7.39
N TYR A 55 24.67 -22.48 8.47
CA TYR A 55 25.52 -21.30 8.68
C TYR A 55 26.57 -21.18 7.57
N GLY A 56 26.57 -20.06 6.84
CA GLY A 56 27.48 -19.82 5.71
C GLY A 56 27.11 -20.54 4.40
N GLY A 57 25.99 -21.28 4.35
CA GLY A 57 25.50 -21.90 3.12
C GLY A 57 24.99 -20.89 2.08
N PRO A 58 24.85 -21.32 0.80
CA PRO A 58 24.44 -20.45 -0.28
C PRO A 58 22.94 -20.07 -0.22
N LEU A 59 22.62 -18.81 -0.52
CA LEU A 59 21.24 -18.31 -0.58
C LEU A 59 20.51 -18.59 -1.90
N GLY A 60 21.12 -19.32 -2.84
CA GLY A 60 20.71 -19.43 -4.26
C GLY A 60 19.19 -19.43 -4.52
N ASP A 61 18.48 -20.44 -4.04
CA ASP A 61 17.05 -20.59 -4.34
C ASP A 61 16.18 -19.59 -3.55
N ALA A 62 16.58 -19.23 -2.32
CA ALA A 62 15.89 -18.22 -1.53
C ALA A 62 15.91 -16.84 -2.22
N ARG A 63 16.99 -16.51 -2.93
CA ARG A 63 17.08 -15.27 -3.73
C ARG A 63 16.10 -15.23 -4.88
N VAL A 64 15.94 -16.35 -5.58
CA VAL A 64 14.96 -16.45 -6.68
C VAL A 64 13.56 -16.23 -6.11
N LEU A 65 13.25 -16.84 -4.97
CA LEU A 65 11.96 -16.70 -4.32
C LEU A 65 11.68 -15.26 -3.87
N VAL A 66 12.66 -14.61 -3.24
CA VAL A 66 12.58 -13.17 -2.89
C VAL A 66 12.40 -12.31 -4.15
N GLY A 67 13.10 -12.61 -5.24
CA GLY A 67 12.95 -11.93 -6.52
C GLY A 67 11.53 -12.02 -7.07
N ILE A 68 10.91 -13.21 -7.00
CA ILE A 68 9.51 -13.42 -7.40
C ILE A 68 8.58 -12.60 -6.53
N TYR A 69 8.72 -12.65 -5.20
CA TYR A 69 7.89 -11.85 -4.29
C TYR A 69 8.03 -10.35 -4.54
N THR A 70 9.24 -9.89 -4.84
CA THR A 70 9.53 -8.49 -5.17
C THR A 70 8.78 -8.09 -6.43
N ALA A 71 8.91 -8.87 -7.51
CA ALA A 71 8.24 -8.57 -8.78
C ALA A 71 6.71 -8.48 -8.63
N VAL A 72 6.11 -9.43 -7.90
CA VAL A 72 4.66 -9.43 -7.64
C VAL A 72 4.26 -8.21 -6.80
N ALA A 73 5.00 -7.90 -5.73
CA ALA A 73 4.72 -6.75 -4.87
C ALA A 73 4.82 -5.42 -5.64
N LEU A 74 5.87 -5.22 -6.43
CA LEU A 74 6.05 -4.02 -7.25
C LEU A 74 4.92 -3.87 -8.27
N ALA A 75 4.50 -4.96 -8.92
CA ALA A 75 3.38 -4.93 -9.85
C ALA A 75 2.08 -4.47 -9.17
N ILE A 76 1.76 -5.02 -8.00
CA ILE A 76 0.57 -4.63 -7.23
C ILE A 76 0.65 -3.17 -6.79
N ILE A 77 1.79 -2.74 -6.22
CA ILE A 77 1.98 -1.35 -5.76
C ILE A 77 1.89 -0.36 -6.92
N ALA A 78 2.47 -0.70 -8.09
CA ALA A 78 2.38 0.14 -9.28
C ALA A 78 0.92 0.26 -9.78
N LEU A 79 0.16 -0.83 -9.79
CA LEU A 79 -1.27 -0.81 -10.13
C LEU A 79 -2.07 0.09 -9.17
N VAL A 80 -1.79 0.01 -7.87
CA VAL A 80 -2.43 0.87 -6.85
C VAL A 80 -2.08 2.34 -7.07
N GLY A 81 -0.80 2.65 -7.31
CA GLY A 81 -0.34 4.02 -7.60
C GLY A 81 -0.97 4.59 -8.86
N MET A 82 -1.04 3.81 -9.94
CA MET A 82 -1.71 4.21 -11.18
C MET A 82 -3.21 4.43 -10.99
N ALA A 83 -3.88 3.59 -10.19
CA ALA A 83 -5.29 3.78 -9.87
C ALA A 83 -5.52 5.07 -9.07
N GLY A 84 -4.65 5.38 -8.10
CA GLY A 84 -4.66 6.65 -7.37
C GLY A 84 -4.45 7.86 -8.27
N TRP A 85 -3.47 7.78 -9.19
CA TRP A 85 -3.17 8.83 -10.16
C TRP A 85 -4.35 9.13 -11.08
N ARG A 86 -4.95 8.08 -11.67
CA ARG A 86 -6.12 8.21 -12.54
C ARG A 86 -7.33 8.84 -11.84
N ARG A 87 -7.53 8.54 -10.55
CA ARG A 87 -8.61 9.13 -9.73
C ARG A 87 -8.34 10.59 -9.40
N HIS A 88 -7.08 10.97 -9.19
CA HIS A 88 -6.70 12.37 -8.94
C HIS A 88 -6.74 13.24 -10.21
N SER A 89 -6.39 12.66 -11.37
CA SER A 89 -6.32 13.38 -12.65
C SER A 89 -7.68 13.60 -13.33
N TYR A 90 -8.77 13.03 -12.81
CA TYR A 90 -10.10 13.14 -13.41
C TYR A 90 -10.83 14.39 -12.87
N GLY A 91 -10.74 15.52 -13.59
CA GLY A 91 -11.54 16.73 -13.34
C GLY A 91 -10.76 18.05 -13.44
N ASP A 92 -10.96 18.79 -14.52
CA ASP A 92 -10.52 20.19 -14.71
C ASP A 92 -11.54 21.17 -14.11
N ALA A 93 -11.66 21.20 -12.77
CA ALA A 93 -12.44 22.24 -12.09
C ALA A 93 -11.54 23.42 -11.70
N THR A 94 -11.70 24.53 -12.41
CA THR A 94 -11.09 25.83 -12.13
C THR A 94 -11.80 26.56 -10.98
N ALA A 95 -11.08 26.82 -9.86
CA ALA A 95 -11.35 27.77 -8.74
C ALA A 95 -12.69 27.67 -7.95
N PRO A 96 -12.87 28.26 -6.74
CA PRO A 96 -11.97 28.64 -5.63
C PRO A 96 -12.12 27.72 -4.39
N HIS A 97 -11.08 27.63 -3.56
CA HIS A 97 -10.88 26.57 -2.52
C HIS A 97 -11.52 26.87 -1.14
N ASP A 98 -12.86 26.97 -1.04
CA ASP A 98 -13.50 27.30 0.26
C ASP A 98 -14.67 26.42 0.70
N PHE A 99 -14.87 25.20 0.17
CA PHE A 99 -16.00 24.36 0.59
C PHE A 99 -15.62 22.92 0.98
N ALA A 100 -16.16 22.46 2.11
CA ALA A 100 -16.06 21.09 2.63
C ALA A 100 -16.87 20.08 1.79
N THR A 101 -16.63 20.02 0.48
CA THR A 101 -17.36 19.14 -0.43
C THR A 101 -16.78 17.72 -0.42
N ALA A 102 -17.60 16.71 -0.74
CA ALA A 102 -17.13 15.32 -0.84
C ALA A 102 -16.05 15.15 -1.92
N ALA A 103 -16.04 15.99 -2.96
CA ALA A 103 -15.10 15.95 -4.07
C ALA A 103 -13.65 16.28 -3.64
N ASP A 104 -13.45 17.31 -2.81
CA ASP A 104 -12.11 17.71 -2.35
C ASP A 104 -11.46 16.63 -1.47
N ARG A 105 -12.26 15.95 -0.64
CA ARG A 105 -11.81 14.79 0.16
C ARG A 105 -11.31 13.64 -0.73
N HIS A 106 -12.00 13.35 -1.82
CA HIS A 106 -11.56 12.29 -2.75
C HIS A 106 -10.26 12.64 -3.47
N ARG A 107 -10.05 13.91 -3.81
CA ARG A 107 -8.80 14.37 -4.47
C ARG A 107 -7.60 14.27 -3.54
N PHE A 108 -7.77 14.62 -2.26
CA PHE A 108 -6.75 14.42 -1.22
C PHE A 108 -6.43 12.95 -0.99
N LEU A 109 -7.44 12.09 -0.83
CA LEU A 109 -7.25 10.64 -0.66
C LEU A 109 -6.54 10.01 -1.88
N GLY A 110 -6.86 10.46 -3.09
CA GLY A 110 -6.18 10.04 -4.32
C GLY A 110 -4.69 10.40 -4.31
N PHE A 111 -4.35 11.63 -3.93
CA PHE A 111 -2.95 12.08 -3.82
C PHE A 111 -2.19 11.34 -2.72
N ALA A 112 -2.79 11.16 -1.53
CA ALA A 112 -2.21 10.38 -0.45
C ALA A 112 -1.95 8.92 -0.86
N THR A 113 -2.83 8.33 -1.65
CA THR A 113 -2.65 6.97 -2.20
C THR A 113 -1.42 6.90 -3.11
N VAL A 114 -1.20 7.90 -3.97
CA VAL A 114 0.00 7.96 -4.84
C VAL A 114 1.28 8.08 -4.00
N LEU A 115 1.29 8.97 -3.00
CA LEU A 115 2.45 9.12 -2.10
C LEU A 115 2.77 7.83 -1.34
N LEU A 116 1.76 7.18 -0.77
CA LEU A 116 1.93 5.91 -0.05
C LEU A 116 2.39 4.79 -0.98
N ALA A 117 1.87 4.74 -2.21
CA ALA A 117 2.32 3.78 -3.22
C ALA A 117 3.79 4.02 -3.60
N ALA A 118 4.19 5.26 -3.86
CA ALA A 118 5.58 5.60 -4.17
C ALA A 118 6.53 5.24 -3.02
N LEU A 119 6.16 5.59 -1.78
CA LEU A 119 6.93 5.23 -0.59
C LEU A 119 7.04 3.70 -0.45
N SER A 120 5.94 2.99 -0.62
CA SER A 120 5.90 1.52 -0.52
C SER A 120 6.72 0.85 -1.62
N PHE A 121 6.74 1.42 -2.83
CA PHE A 121 7.56 0.96 -3.94
C PHE A 121 9.05 1.08 -3.61
N VAL A 122 9.49 2.24 -3.13
CA VAL A 122 10.88 2.46 -2.70
C VAL A 122 11.24 1.52 -1.55
N ALA A 123 10.37 1.39 -0.56
CA ALA A 123 10.60 0.50 0.58
C ALA A 123 10.72 -0.98 0.13
N THR A 124 9.93 -1.41 -0.86
CA THR A 124 10.01 -2.77 -1.43
C THR A 124 11.36 -3.01 -2.13
N LEU A 125 11.86 -2.03 -2.89
CA LEU A 125 13.19 -2.13 -3.50
C LEU A 125 14.30 -2.21 -2.46
N LEU A 126 14.22 -1.41 -1.40
CA LEU A 126 15.19 -1.43 -0.30
C LEU A 126 15.18 -2.78 0.43
N VAL A 127 14.02 -3.42 0.59
CA VAL A 127 13.89 -4.76 1.19
C VAL A 127 14.49 -5.85 0.30
N ALA A 128 14.39 -5.72 -1.02
CA ALA A 128 14.97 -6.68 -1.96
C ALA A 128 16.49 -6.53 -2.10
N LEU A 129 17.04 -5.35 -1.79
CA LEU A 129 18.45 -5.02 -1.98
C LEU A 129 19.42 -6.01 -1.28
N PRO A 130 19.23 -6.36 0.00
CA PRO A 130 20.08 -7.32 0.69
C PRO A 130 20.14 -8.67 -0.02
N ALA A 131 19.01 -9.19 -0.52
CA ALA A 131 18.99 -10.48 -1.22
C ALA A 131 19.91 -10.48 -2.46
N VAL A 132 20.03 -9.35 -3.15
CA VAL A 132 20.93 -9.18 -4.30
C VAL A 132 22.40 -9.16 -3.85
N PHE A 133 22.72 -8.43 -2.78
CA PHE A 133 24.10 -8.22 -2.34
C PHE A 133 24.66 -9.34 -1.45
N THR A 134 23.85 -9.99 -0.62
CA THR A 134 24.29 -11.04 0.32
C THR A 134 24.16 -12.43 -0.30
N GLY A 135 25.28 -13.10 -0.53
CA GLY A 135 25.36 -14.43 -1.18
C GLY A 135 25.27 -15.62 -0.25
N SER A 136 25.48 -15.41 1.05
CA SER A 136 25.63 -16.47 2.04
C SER A 136 24.88 -16.15 3.33
N CYS A 137 24.53 -17.20 4.07
CA CYS A 137 23.84 -17.13 5.36
C CYS A 137 24.80 -16.74 6.50
N ARG A 138 25.58 -15.68 6.30
CA ARG A 138 26.55 -15.15 7.28
C ARG A 138 26.11 -13.77 7.76
#